data_AF-A0A8T3M890-F1
#
_entry.id   AF-A0A8T3M890-F1
#
_cell.length_a   1.000
_cell.length_b   1.000
_cell.length_c   1.000
_cell.angle_alpha   90.00
_cell.angle_beta   90.00
_cell.angle_gamma   90.00
#
_symmetry.space_group_name_H-M   'P 1'
#
loop_
_entity.id
_entity.type
_entity.pdbx_description
1 polymer ?
#
loop_
_entity_poly.entity_id
_entity_poly.type
_entity_poly.pdbx_seq_one_letter_code
_entity_poly.pdbx_strand_id
1 'polypeptide(L)'
;MVPWRERASALTLRREGRRWTAWTAGVVVTFGAPVAALMAIEPLAAPAAALFLAHGIAVLHIQAGRGARAVVPIGSERSASRRPGANSGPEGVALGLLGDLVGHDERALLAQTGLALQRGRLGVWLVGEEGALMVRPGGRRIDCWCVRVHKAGDLPAGDRVAHLLLALREDEEGFATVANFNFSGAPWRVRRRLPDPARPALDEARQVARSL
;
A
#
# COMPACT_ATOMS: atom_id res chain seq x y z
N MET A 1 30.59 4.62 2.85
CA MET A 1 29.98 4.12 1.60
C MET A 1 28.72 3.36 1.99
N VAL A 2 27.54 3.94 1.76
CA VAL A 2 26.27 3.26 2.05
C VAL A 2 26.07 2.21 0.95
N PRO A 3 25.88 0.91 1.25
CA PRO A 3 25.67 -0.10 0.22
C PRO A 3 24.42 0.28 -0.57
N TRP A 4 24.59 0.58 -1.85
CA TRP A 4 23.49 0.99 -2.71
C TRP A 4 22.50 -0.17 -2.83
N ARG A 5 21.22 0.09 -2.58
CA ARG A 5 20.18 -0.94 -2.73
C ARG A 5 20.15 -1.39 -4.19
N GLU A 6 20.00 -2.70 -4.40
CA GLU A 6 19.77 -3.26 -5.75
C GLU A 6 18.55 -2.57 -6.38
N ARG A 7 18.69 -2.13 -7.63
CA ARG A 7 17.63 -1.40 -8.36
C ARG A 7 16.37 -2.25 -8.46
N ALA A 8 15.22 -1.67 -8.17
CA ALA A 8 13.94 -2.32 -8.30
C ALA A 8 13.66 -2.64 -9.77
N SER A 9 13.24 -3.86 -10.04
CA SER A 9 12.89 -4.37 -11.36
C SER A 9 11.81 -5.43 -11.20
N ALA A 10 11.21 -5.86 -12.31
CA ALA A 10 10.24 -6.95 -12.27
C ALA A 10 10.81 -8.22 -11.60
N LEU A 11 12.10 -8.51 -11.81
CA LEU A 11 12.79 -9.67 -11.24
C LEU A 11 13.02 -9.53 -9.73
N THR A 12 13.56 -8.41 -9.27
CA THR A 12 13.81 -8.19 -7.84
C THR A 12 12.51 -8.15 -7.07
N LEU A 13 11.48 -7.50 -7.61
CA LEU A 13 10.17 -7.48 -7.00
C LEU A 13 9.48 -8.87 -7.01
N ARG A 14 9.74 -9.75 -8.00
CA ARG A 14 9.26 -11.14 -7.97
C ARG A 14 9.95 -11.94 -6.86
N ARG A 15 11.26 -11.72 -6.65
CA ARG A 15 12.03 -12.34 -5.56
C ARG A 15 11.51 -11.89 -4.20
N GLU A 16 11.26 -10.60 -4.02
CA GLU A 16 10.64 -10.05 -2.80
C GLU A 16 9.23 -10.60 -2.57
N GLY A 17 8.41 -10.70 -3.63
CA GLY A 17 7.10 -11.34 -3.54
C GLY A 17 7.17 -12.81 -3.08
N ARG A 18 8.18 -13.57 -3.54
CA ARG A 18 8.43 -14.95 -3.08
C ARG A 18 8.88 -14.98 -1.61
N ARG A 19 9.76 -14.07 -1.19
CA ARG A 19 10.18 -13.94 0.23
C ARG A 19 8.98 -13.67 1.14
N TRP A 20 8.11 -12.74 0.77
CA TRP A 20 6.86 -12.47 1.49
C TRP A 20 5.91 -13.67 1.53
N THR A 21 5.87 -14.46 0.45
CA THR A 21 5.04 -15.67 0.38
C THR A 21 5.60 -16.75 1.30
N ALA A 22 6.91 -16.98 1.26
CA ALA A 22 7.59 -17.91 2.16
C ALA A 22 7.44 -17.50 3.63
N TRP A 23 7.59 -16.21 3.94
CA TRP A 23 7.35 -15.68 5.28
C TRP A 23 5.90 -15.90 5.73
N THR A 24 4.92 -15.61 4.87
CA THR A 24 3.50 -15.85 5.15
C THR A 24 3.23 -17.34 5.39
N ALA A 25 3.81 -18.23 4.58
CA ALA A 25 3.70 -19.67 4.75
C ALA A 25 4.34 -20.13 6.07
N GLY A 26 5.49 -19.57 6.43
CA GLY A 26 6.14 -19.79 7.71
C GLY A 26 5.21 -19.46 8.89
N VAL A 27 4.57 -18.29 8.88
CA VAL A 27 3.56 -17.92 9.91
C VAL A 27 2.42 -18.94 9.94
N VAL A 28 1.86 -19.33 8.79
CA VAL A 28 0.78 -20.31 8.74
C VAL A 28 1.22 -21.67 9.29
N VAL A 29 2.44 -22.12 9.00
CA VAL A 29 2.98 -23.38 9.52
C VAL A 29 3.24 -23.29 11.03
N THR A 30 3.88 -22.22 11.50
CA THR A 30 4.18 -21.99 12.93
C THR A 30 2.91 -22.00 13.78
N PHE A 31 1.83 -21.37 13.30
CA PHE A 31 0.57 -21.32 14.04
C PHE A 31 -0.38 -22.49 13.73
N GLY A 32 -0.32 -23.05 12.54
CA GLY A 32 -1.23 -24.10 12.09
C GLY A 32 -0.80 -25.52 12.49
N ALA A 33 0.50 -25.82 12.48
CA ALA A 33 0.98 -27.17 12.82
C ALA A 33 0.68 -27.55 14.28
N PRO A 34 0.92 -26.68 15.29
CA PRO A 34 0.52 -26.99 16.67
C PRO A 34 -0.99 -27.11 16.84
N VAL A 35 -1.79 -26.32 16.12
CA VAL A 35 -3.26 -26.45 16.12
C VAL A 35 -3.71 -27.81 15.61
N ALA A 36 -3.15 -28.27 14.48
CA ALA A 36 -3.47 -29.57 13.91
C ALA A 36 -3.05 -30.70 14.84
N ALA A 37 -1.86 -30.63 15.43
CA ALA A 37 -1.37 -31.61 16.39
C ALA A 37 -2.24 -31.66 17.65
N LEU A 38 -2.59 -30.50 18.20
CA LEU A 38 -3.43 -30.41 19.41
C LEU A 38 -4.82 -31.01 19.16
N MET A 39 -5.45 -30.68 18.03
CA MET A 39 -6.75 -31.24 17.65
C MET A 39 -6.72 -32.75 17.36
N ALA A 40 -5.59 -33.29 16.90
CA ALA A 40 -5.43 -34.72 16.64
C ALA A 40 -5.21 -35.54 17.92
N ILE A 41 -4.54 -34.96 18.93
CA ILE A 41 -4.21 -35.64 20.19
C ILE A 41 -5.33 -35.46 21.22
N GLU A 42 -5.80 -34.23 21.43
CA GLU A 42 -6.74 -33.87 22.48
C GLU A 42 -7.77 -32.84 21.95
N PRO A 43 -8.89 -33.30 21.37
CA PRO A 43 -9.90 -32.42 20.79
C PRO A 43 -10.55 -31.46 21.80
N LEU A 44 -10.57 -31.79 23.10
CA LEU A 44 -11.12 -30.89 24.12
C LEU A 44 -10.28 -29.62 24.30
N ALA A 45 -9.02 -29.62 23.83
CA ALA A 45 -8.18 -28.44 23.78
C ALA A 45 -8.50 -27.47 22.62
N ALA A 46 -9.63 -27.67 21.92
CA ALA A 46 -10.11 -26.80 20.85
C ALA A 46 -10.09 -25.29 21.18
N PRO A 47 -10.44 -24.82 22.41
CA PRO A 47 -10.35 -23.39 22.74
C PRO A 47 -8.91 -22.85 22.68
N ALA A 48 -7.93 -23.63 23.16
CA ALA A 48 -6.52 -23.25 23.10
C ALA A 48 -6.01 -23.24 21.65
N ALA A 49 -6.40 -24.23 20.84
CA ALA A 49 -6.12 -24.25 19.41
C ALA A 49 -6.70 -23.01 18.70
N ALA A 50 -7.94 -22.62 19.02
CA ALA A 50 -8.58 -21.45 18.44
C ALA A 50 -7.83 -20.15 18.76
N LEU A 51 -7.37 -19.97 20.00
CA LEU A 51 -6.56 -18.81 20.39
C LEU A 51 -5.24 -18.75 19.62
N PHE A 52 -4.57 -19.88 19.46
CA PHE A 52 -3.30 -19.95 18.73
C PHE A 52 -3.47 -19.65 17.24
N LEU A 53 -4.52 -20.20 16.61
CA LEU A 53 -4.89 -19.89 15.23
C LEU A 53 -5.23 -18.40 15.05
N ALA A 54 -6.02 -17.85 15.98
CA ALA A 54 -6.38 -16.43 15.99
C ALA A 54 -5.14 -15.54 16.05
N HIS A 55 -4.10 -15.93 16.81
CA HIS A 55 -2.84 -15.20 16.89
C HIS A 55 -2.10 -15.17 15.55
N GLY A 56 -1.99 -16.31 14.86
CA GLY A 56 -1.39 -16.37 13.52
C GLY A 56 -2.14 -15.50 12.51
N ILE A 57 -3.47 -15.53 12.54
CA ILE A 57 -4.33 -14.67 11.72
C ILE A 57 -4.08 -13.19 12.04
N ALA A 58 -3.99 -12.82 13.33
CA ALA A 58 -3.71 -11.46 13.77
C ALA A 58 -2.37 -10.94 13.24
N VAL A 59 -1.30 -11.74 13.30
CA VAL A 59 0.03 -11.37 12.75
C VAL A 59 -0.06 -11.01 11.27
N LEU A 60 -0.73 -11.84 10.46
CA LEU A 60 -0.90 -11.57 9.02
C LEU A 60 -1.72 -10.31 8.77
N HIS A 61 -2.77 -10.08 9.56
CA HIS A 61 -3.62 -8.89 9.46
C HIS A 61 -2.90 -7.61 9.90
N ILE A 62 -1.99 -7.68 10.86
CA ILE A 62 -1.18 -6.54 11.30
C ILE A 62 -0.20 -6.13 10.20
N GLN A 63 0.47 -7.08 9.54
CA GLN A 63 1.39 -6.77 8.45
C GLN A 63 0.69 -6.15 7.24
N ALA A 64 -0.45 -6.72 6.83
CA ALA A 64 -1.26 -6.10 5.78
C ALA A 64 -1.74 -4.70 6.17
N GLY A 65 -2.03 -4.48 7.46
CA GLY A 65 -2.38 -3.17 8.00
C GLY A 65 -1.22 -2.16 7.96
N ARG A 66 0.03 -2.61 8.17
CA ARG A 66 1.21 -1.75 7.99
C ARG A 66 1.35 -1.30 6.53
N GLY A 67 1.16 -2.23 5.58
CA GLY A 67 1.12 -1.91 4.15
C GLY A 67 0.03 -0.91 3.79
N ALA A 68 -1.21 -1.15 4.22
CA ALA A 68 -2.33 -0.24 3.96
C ALA A 68 -2.14 1.15 4.58
N ARG A 69 -1.56 1.23 5.77
CA ARG A 69 -1.30 2.51 6.44
C ARG A 69 -0.19 3.33 5.80
N ALA A 70 0.66 2.72 4.97
CA ALA A 70 1.71 3.43 4.26
C ALA A 70 1.17 4.40 3.21
N VAL A 71 -0.02 4.14 2.67
CA VAL A 71 -0.72 5.09 1.80
C VAL A 71 -1.68 5.92 2.64
N VAL A 72 -1.58 7.25 2.51
CA VAL A 72 -2.44 8.21 3.21
C VAL A 72 -3.28 8.93 2.15
N PRO A 73 -4.59 8.64 2.05
CA PRO A 73 -5.46 9.35 1.13
C PRO A 73 -5.64 10.81 1.55
N ILE A 74 -5.70 11.71 0.58
CA ILE A 74 -6.05 13.11 0.79
C ILE A 74 -7.43 13.20 1.47
N GLY A 75 -7.54 14.06 2.49
CA GLY A 75 -8.78 14.29 3.24
C GLY A 75 -9.09 13.25 4.32
N SER A 76 -8.30 12.17 4.42
CA SER A 76 -8.38 11.20 5.53
C SER A 76 -7.95 11.81 6.87
N GLU A 77 -8.25 11.15 8.00
CA GLU A 77 -7.89 11.63 9.34
C GLU A 77 -6.38 11.91 9.52
N ARG A 78 -5.52 11.20 8.78
CA ARG A 78 -4.06 11.38 8.83
C ARG A 78 -3.53 12.39 7.80
N SER A 79 -4.39 12.89 6.92
CA SER A 79 -4.04 13.81 5.84
C SER A 79 -3.49 15.13 6.39
N ALA A 80 -2.49 15.70 5.72
CA ALA A 80 -2.01 17.05 6.00
C ALA A 80 -3.12 18.10 5.91
N SER A 81 -4.09 17.90 4.99
CA SER A 81 -5.25 18.78 4.81
C SER A 81 -6.20 18.85 6.02
N ARG A 82 -6.13 17.87 6.94
CA ARG A 82 -6.97 17.78 8.15
C ARG A 82 -6.22 18.22 9.42
N ARG A 83 -4.94 18.59 9.33
CA ARG A 83 -4.15 18.99 10.50
C ARG A 83 -4.60 20.35 11.05
N PRO A 84 -4.53 20.56 12.37
CA PRO A 84 -4.74 21.88 12.96
C PRO A 84 -3.77 22.91 12.34
N GLY A 85 -4.30 24.00 11.79
CA GLY A 85 -3.52 25.03 11.09
C GLY A 85 -3.36 24.82 9.58
N ALA A 86 -3.98 23.78 9.00
CA ALA A 86 -4.05 23.63 7.54
C ALA A 86 -4.81 24.81 6.91
N ASN A 87 -4.17 25.47 5.94
CA ASN A 87 -4.77 26.60 5.23
C ASN A 87 -5.47 26.12 3.95
N SER A 88 -6.76 26.42 3.82
CA SER A 88 -7.60 25.96 2.70
C SER A 88 -7.21 26.59 1.36
N GLY A 89 -6.63 27.80 1.36
CA GLY A 89 -6.20 28.49 0.14
C GLY A 89 -5.07 27.75 -0.62
N PRO A 90 -3.89 27.56 -0.01
CA PRO A 90 -2.79 26.81 -0.62
C PRO A 90 -3.17 25.37 -0.99
N GLU A 91 -3.97 24.70 -0.15
CA GLU A 91 -4.47 23.36 -0.45
C GLU A 91 -5.35 23.34 -1.70
N GLY A 92 -6.26 24.30 -1.86
CA GLY A 92 -7.10 24.40 -3.05
C GLY A 92 -6.29 24.58 -4.34
N VAL A 93 -5.24 25.40 -4.30
CA VAL A 93 -4.32 25.57 -5.44
C VAL A 93 -3.55 24.29 -5.74
N ALA A 94 -2.99 23.65 -4.71
CA ALA A 94 -2.26 22.39 -4.85
C ALA A 94 -3.13 21.26 -5.43
N LEU A 95 -4.39 21.16 -5.00
CA LEU A 95 -5.35 20.22 -5.55
C LEU A 95 -5.74 20.55 -6.98
N GLY A 96 -5.83 21.83 -7.34
CA GLY A 96 -6.02 22.28 -8.72
C GLY A 96 -4.89 21.80 -9.62
N LEU A 97 -3.63 22.08 -9.23
CA LEU A 97 -2.43 21.66 -9.97
C LEU A 97 -2.30 20.13 -10.05
N LEU A 98 -2.55 19.41 -8.95
CA LEU A 98 -2.58 17.95 -8.97
C LEU A 98 -3.65 17.43 -9.93
N GLY A 99 -4.82 18.08 -9.94
CA GLY A 99 -5.92 17.79 -10.85
C GLY A 99 -5.58 17.99 -12.33
N ASP A 100 -4.59 18.83 -12.64
CA ASP A 100 -4.09 19.06 -14.00
C ASP A 100 -2.98 18.07 -14.38
N LEU A 101 -2.31 17.45 -13.39
CA LEU A 101 -1.32 16.39 -13.60
C LEU A 101 -1.93 15.02 -13.89
N VAL A 102 -3.19 14.79 -13.50
CA VAL A 102 -3.90 13.52 -13.68
C VAL A 102 -4.89 13.60 -14.85
N GLY A 103 -5.21 12.45 -15.45
CA GLY A 103 -6.25 12.38 -16.49
C GLY A 103 -7.64 12.66 -15.94
N HIS A 104 -8.62 12.84 -16.83
CA HIS A 104 -9.99 13.20 -16.43
C HIS A 104 -10.63 12.16 -15.52
N ASP A 105 -10.53 10.88 -15.87
CA ASP A 105 -11.09 9.78 -15.07
C ASP A 105 -10.32 9.60 -13.75
N GLU A 106 -8.99 9.72 -13.80
CA GLU A 106 -8.15 9.66 -12.60
C GLU A 106 -8.41 10.84 -11.66
N ARG A 107 -8.80 12.02 -12.18
CA ARG A 107 -9.21 13.18 -11.38
C ARG A 107 -10.48 12.91 -10.60
N ALA A 108 -11.48 12.30 -11.23
CA ALA A 108 -12.72 11.91 -10.56
C ALA A 108 -12.44 10.88 -9.44
N LEU A 109 -11.59 9.89 -9.72
CA LEU A 109 -11.17 8.91 -8.74
C LEU A 109 -10.39 9.54 -7.57
N LEU A 110 -9.47 10.46 -7.88
CA LEU A 110 -8.70 11.21 -6.87
C LEU A 110 -9.63 12.05 -5.98
N ALA A 111 -10.59 12.76 -6.57
CA ALA A 111 -11.55 13.57 -5.82
C ALA A 111 -12.42 12.71 -4.89
N GLN A 112 -12.81 11.52 -5.33
CA GLN A 112 -13.63 10.60 -4.54
C GLN A 112 -12.84 9.91 -3.42
N THR A 113 -11.61 9.48 -3.71
CA THR A 113 -10.89 8.50 -2.88
C THR A 113 -9.68 9.07 -2.17
N GLY A 114 -9.21 10.25 -2.59
CA GLY A 114 -7.98 10.87 -2.10
C GLY A 114 -6.70 10.19 -2.59
N LEU A 115 -6.77 9.30 -3.59
CA LEU A 115 -5.62 8.58 -4.14
C LEU A 115 -5.47 8.83 -5.64
N ALA A 116 -4.25 9.16 -6.07
CA ALA A 116 -3.93 9.34 -7.48
C ALA A 116 -3.57 8.01 -8.12
N LEU A 117 -4.26 7.64 -9.19
CA LEU A 117 -3.96 6.44 -9.97
C LEU A 117 -2.95 6.74 -11.07
N GLN A 118 -1.92 5.90 -11.21
CA GLN A 118 -0.91 6.03 -12.26
C GLN A 118 -0.59 4.66 -12.86
N ARG A 119 -0.64 4.56 -14.19
CA ARG A 119 -0.15 3.39 -14.91
C ARG A 119 1.38 3.47 -15.03
N GLY A 120 2.08 2.42 -14.63
CA GLY A 120 3.52 2.29 -14.76
C GLY A 120 3.91 1.00 -15.49
N ARG A 121 5.21 0.80 -15.73
CA ARG A 121 5.74 -0.41 -16.39
C ARG A 121 5.75 -1.61 -15.44
N LEU A 122 5.89 -1.38 -14.14
CA LEU A 122 5.91 -2.43 -13.11
C LEU A 122 4.50 -2.84 -12.64
N GLY A 123 3.49 -1.99 -12.89
CA GLY A 123 2.10 -2.23 -12.53
C GLY A 123 1.27 -0.94 -12.47
N VAL A 124 0.11 -1.02 -11.82
CA VAL A 124 -0.78 0.14 -11.59
C VAL A 124 -0.57 0.65 -10.18
N TRP A 125 -0.26 1.92 -10.06
CA TRP A 125 0.06 2.60 -8.81
C TRP A 125 -1.13 3.40 -8.28
N LEU A 126 -1.27 3.41 -6.96
CA LEU A 126 -2.09 4.33 -6.20
C LEU A 126 -1.18 5.11 -5.26
N VAL A 127 -1.12 6.42 -5.45
CA VAL A 127 -0.24 7.33 -4.72
C VAL A 127 -1.07 8.14 -3.74
N GLY A 128 -0.62 8.17 -2.48
CA GLY A 128 -1.14 9.04 -1.42
C GLY A 128 -0.01 9.88 -0.84
N GLU A 129 -0.29 10.64 0.23
CA GLU A 129 0.62 11.68 0.73
C GLU A 129 1.96 11.16 1.28
N GLU A 130 1.98 9.93 1.80
CA GLU A 130 3.14 9.35 2.49
C GLU A 130 3.61 8.02 1.88
N GLY A 131 3.10 7.65 0.71
CA GLY A 131 3.44 6.36 0.12
C GLY A 131 2.58 5.97 -1.06
N ALA A 132 2.82 4.74 -1.54
CA ALA A 132 2.15 4.23 -2.71
C ALA A 132 1.85 2.73 -2.58
N LEU A 133 0.79 2.30 -3.25
CA LEU A 133 0.48 0.89 -3.48
C LEU A 133 0.65 0.60 -4.96
N MET A 134 1.22 -0.55 -5.32
CA MET A 134 1.26 -1.02 -6.71
C MET A 134 0.53 -2.34 -6.81
N VAL A 135 -0.48 -2.37 -7.66
CA VAL A 135 -1.12 -3.60 -8.11
C VAL A 135 -0.33 -4.15 -9.29
N ARG A 136 0.16 -5.38 -9.14
CA ARG A 136 0.91 -6.08 -10.19
C ARG A 136 0.02 -6.39 -11.41
N PRO A 137 0.63 -6.51 -12.60
CA PRO A 137 -0.05 -7.07 -13.76
C PRO A 137 -0.79 -8.36 -13.43
N GLY A 138 -2.02 -8.51 -13.94
CA GLY A 138 -2.97 -9.55 -13.60
C GLY A 138 -3.81 -9.30 -12.34
N GLY A 139 -3.57 -8.23 -11.56
CA GLY A 139 -4.44 -7.79 -10.47
C GLY A 139 -4.51 -8.69 -9.23
N ARG A 140 -3.59 -9.66 -9.11
CA ARG A 140 -3.59 -10.71 -8.06
C ARG A 140 -2.69 -10.40 -6.86
N ARG A 141 -1.76 -9.46 -6.99
CA ARG A 141 -0.80 -9.10 -5.94
C ARG A 141 -0.68 -7.60 -5.82
N ILE A 142 -0.57 -7.13 -4.58
CA ILE A 142 -0.28 -5.75 -4.25
C ILE A 142 1.04 -5.67 -3.48
N ASP A 143 1.80 -4.65 -3.80
CA ASP A 143 3.04 -4.26 -3.15
C ASP A 143 2.82 -2.87 -2.51
N CYS A 144 3.36 -2.63 -1.32
CA CYS A 144 3.14 -1.39 -0.57
C CYS A 144 4.46 -0.74 -0.18
N TRP A 145 4.56 0.57 -0.43
CA TRP A 145 5.72 1.38 -0.09
C TRP A 145 5.34 2.55 0.80
N CYS A 146 6.18 2.79 1.80
CA CYS A 146 6.15 4.00 2.59
C CYS A 146 7.25 4.94 2.10
N VAL A 147 6.90 6.18 1.82
CA VAL A 147 7.84 7.25 1.48
C VAL A 147 7.84 8.24 2.63
N ARG A 148 8.94 8.26 3.38
CA ARG A 148 9.10 9.25 4.44
C ARG A 148 9.46 10.59 3.80
N VAL A 149 8.45 11.45 3.60
CA VAL A 149 8.67 12.86 3.26
C VAL A 149 9.22 13.54 4.53
N HIS A 150 10.47 13.98 4.51
CA HIS A 150 11.10 14.62 5.67
C HIS A 150 10.43 15.98 5.99
N LYS A 151 10.59 16.44 7.24
CA LYS A 151 10.00 17.63 7.91
C LYS A 151 10.23 19.01 7.24
N ALA A 152 10.34 19.12 5.91
CA ALA A 152 10.31 20.43 5.27
C ALA A 152 8.88 20.99 5.38
N GLY A 153 8.75 22.23 5.88
CA GLY A 153 7.52 22.88 6.33
C GLY A 153 6.26 22.48 5.54
N ASP A 154 5.23 22.08 6.27
CA ASP A 154 4.09 21.28 5.81
C ASP A 154 3.57 21.65 4.41
N LEU A 155 4.05 20.91 3.40
CA LEU A 155 3.48 20.96 2.06
C LEU A 155 2.00 20.59 2.12
N PRO A 156 1.15 21.27 1.33
CA PRO A 156 -0.22 20.84 1.05
C PRO A 156 -0.29 19.36 0.69
N ALA A 157 -1.40 18.69 1.02
CA ALA A 157 -1.59 17.28 0.71
C ALA A 157 -1.52 17.04 -0.81
N GLY A 158 -2.13 17.94 -1.61
CA GLY A 158 -2.01 17.92 -3.07
C GLY A 158 -0.57 17.93 -3.58
N ASP A 159 0.28 18.80 -3.04
CA ASP A 159 1.69 18.92 -3.45
C ASP A 159 2.50 17.68 -3.10
N ARG A 160 2.24 17.06 -1.94
CA ARG A 160 2.89 15.79 -1.56
C ARG A 160 2.59 14.69 -2.56
N VAL A 161 1.33 14.53 -2.92
CA VAL A 161 0.91 13.53 -3.91
C VAL A 161 1.48 13.86 -5.29
N ALA A 162 1.44 15.12 -5.71
CA ALA A 162 2.02 15.58 -6.98
C ALA A 162 3.51 15.27 -7.06
N HIS A 163 4.27 15.55 -6.00
CA HIS A 163 5.70 15.28 -5.94
C HIS A 163 6.02 13.78 -6.08
N LEU A 164 5.30 12.93 -5.33
CA LEU A 164 5.48 11.48 -5.43
C LEU A 164 5.06 10.93 -6.80
N LEU A 165 4.00 11.47 -7.39
CA LEU A 165 3.52 11.11 -8.72
C LEU A 165 4.54 11.47 -9.81
N LEU A 166 5.13 12.66 -9.73
CA LEU A 166 6.17 13.11 -10.66
C LEU A 166 7.44 12.27 -10.50
N ALA A 167 7.87 11.99 -9.27
CA ALA A 167 9.01 11.12 -9.01
C ALA A 167 8.80 9.70 -9.57
N LEU A 168 7.58 9.17 -9.44
CA LEU A 168 7.20 7.88 -10.00
C LEU A 168 7.22 7.88 -11.54
N ARG A 169 6.76 8.97 -12.18
CA ARG A 169 6.75 9.10 -13.65
C ARG A 169 8.15 9.24 -14.23
N GLU A 170 9.03 9.96 -13.55
CA GLU A 170 10.41 10.19 -13.98
C GLU A 170 11.24 8.90 -13.93
N ASP A 171 11.23 8.20 -12.79
CA ASP A 171 11.95 6.94 -12.63
C ASP A 171 11.19 5.99 -11.71
N GLU A 172 10.28 5.20 -12.29
CA GLU A 172 9.47 4.22 -11.57
C GLU A 172 10.32 3.19 -10.78
N GLU A 173 11.44 2.76 -11.36
CA GLU A 173 12.35 1.80 -10.72
C GLU A 173 13.13 2.47 -9.58
N GLY A 174 13.63 3.68 -9.81
CA GLY A 174 14.28 4.52 -8.80
C GLY A 174 13.35 4.78 -7.61
N PHE A 175 12.10 5.17 -7.88
CA PHE A 175 11.05 5.35 -6.89
C PHE A 175 10.86 4.10 -6.03
N ALA A 176 10.68 2.93 -6.67
CA ALA A 176 10.48 1.66 -5.97
C ALA A 176 11.72 1.18 -5.20
N THR A 177 12.92 1.64 -5.58
CA THR A 177 14.20 1.32 -4.91
C THR A 177 14.38 2.14 -3.63
N VAL A 178 14.13 3.44 -3.71
CA VAL A 178 14.34 4.41 -2.62
C VAL A 178 13.22 4.34 -1.59
N ALA A 179 11.98 4.08 -2.04
CA ALA A 179 10.85 3.94 -1.14
C ALA A 179 10.99 2.71 -0.24
N ASN A 180 10.48 2.80 0.99
CA ASN A 180 10.58 1.69 1.93
C ASN A 180 9.50 0.64 1.64
N PHE A 181 9.92 -0.47 1.03
CA PHE A 181 9.07 -1.61 0.76
C PHE A 181 8.59 -2.27 2.06
N ASN A 182 7.28 -2.24 2.31
CA ASN A 182 6.70 -2.56 3.61
C ASN A 182 5.83 -3.84 3.58
N PHE A 183 5.25 -4.19 2.43
CA PHE A 183 4.38 -5.35 2.30
C PHE A 183 4.27 -5.84 0.86
N SER A 184 4.11 -7.16 0.69
CA SER A 184 3.66 -7.77 -0.57
C SER A 184 2.69 -8.91 -0.30
N GLY A 185 1.55 -8.93 -0.97
CA GLY A 185 0.57 -10.00 -0.78
C GLY A 185 -0.73 -9.83 -1.53
N ALA A 186 -1.78 -10.50 -1.04
CA ALA A 186 -3.08 -10.51 -1.69
C ALA A 186 -3.83 -9.16 -1.49
N PRO A 187 -4.39 -8.56 -2.55
CA PRO A 187 -5.06 -7.25 -2.48
C PRO A 187 -6.18 -7.18 -1.45
N TRP A 188 -6.94 -8.27 -1.24
CA TRP A 188 -8.05 -8.30 -0.28
C TRP A 188 -7.59 -8.04 1.17
N ARG A 189 -6.35 -8.42 1.53
CA ARG A 189 -5.81 -8.20 2.88
C ARG A 189 -5.56 -6.71 3.12
N VAL A 190 -5.04 -6.01 2.12
CA VAL A 190 -4.83 -4.56 2.14
C VAL A 190 -6.16 -3.83 2.08
N ARG A 191 -7.08 -4.26 1.20
CA ARG A 191 -8.41 -3.67 1.06
C ARG A 191 -9.19 -3.63 2.39
N ARG A 192 -9.16 -4.72 3.17
CA ARG A 192 -9.80 -4.79 4.50
C ARG A 192 -9.21 -3.80 5.52
N ARG A 193 -8.03 -3.26 5.26
CA ARG A 193 -7.31 -2.33 6.14
C ARG A 193 -7.28 -0.89 5.60
N LEU A 194 -7.74 -0.67 4.37
CA LEU A 194 -7.93 0.67 3.83
C LEU A 194 -9.22 1.31 4.38
N PRO A 195 -9.24 2.63 4.60
CA PRO A 195 -10.45 3.39 4.87
C PRO A 195 -11.49 3.12 3.78
N ASP A 196 -12.77 3.04 4.16
CA ASP A 196 -13.87 2.76 3.22
C ASP A 196 -13.85 3.65 1.97
N PRO A 197 -13.65 4.98 2.08
CA PRO A 197 -13.61 5.87 0.92
C PRO A 197 -12.47 5.59 -0.06
N ALA A 198 -11.38 4.96 0.39
CA ALA A 198 -10.20 4.68 -0.44
C ALA A 198 -10.25 3.31 -1.14
N ARG A 199 -11.20 2.44 -0.75
CA ARG A 199 -11.34 1.09 -1.33
C ARG A 199 -11.70 1.10 -2.82
N PRO A 200 -12.57 2.00 -3.34
CA PRO A 200 -12.85 2.08 -4.77
C PRO A 200 -11.60 2.29 -5.63
N ALA A 201 -10.63 3.09 -5.17
CA ALA A 201 -9.36 3.27 -5.89
C ALA A 201 -8.58 1.97 -6.05
N LEU A 202 -8.55 1.14 -5.01
CA LEU A 202 -7.91 -0.18 -5.10
C LEU A 202 -8.67 -1.13 -6.02
N ASP A 203 -9.99 -1.07 -6.01
CA ASP A 203 -10.80 -1.90 -6.90
C ASP A 203 -10.59 -1.47 -8.36
N GLU A 204 -10.51 -0.16 -8.65
CA GLU A 204 -10.18 0.39 -9.98
C GLU A 204 -8.76 0.03 -10.43
N ALA A 205 -7.75 0.25 -9.59
CA ALA A 205 -6.38 -0.13 -9.91
C ALA A 205 -6.23 -1.63 -10.22
N ARG A 206 -7.04 -2.49 -9.57
CA ARG A 206 -7.08 -3.93 -9.89
C ARG A 206 -7.76 -4.24 -11.20
N GLN A 207 -8.78 -3.47 -11.60
CA GLN A 207 -9.41 -3.64 -12.91
C GLN A 207 -8.43 -3.25 -14.01
N VAL A 208 -7.82 -2.07 -13.91
CA VAL A 208 -6.79 -1.61 -14.85
C VAL A 208 -5.61 -2.59 -14.90
N ALA A 209 -5.15 -3.12 -13.75
CA ALA A 209 -4.03 -4.06 -13.74
C ALA A 209 -4.38 -5.43 -14.32
N ARG A 210 -5.66 -5.81 -14.45
CA ARG A 210 -6.07 -7.04 -15.13
C ARG A 210 -6.05 -6.91 -16.64
N SER A 211 -6.13 -5.68 -17.17
CA SER A 211 -6.05 -5.40 -18.61
C SER A 211 -4.62 -5.11 -19.09
N LEU A 212 -3.62 -5.20 -18.21
CA LEU A 212 -2.19 -5.16 -18.52
C LEU A 212 -1.63 -6.58 -18.65
#